data_AF-A0A4C1WQZ0-F1
#
_entry.id   AF-A0A4C1WQZ0-F1
#
_cell.length_a   1.000
_cell.length_b   1.000
_cell.length_c   1.000
_cell.angle_alpha   90.00
_cell.angle_beta   90.00
_cell.angle_gamma   90.00
#
_symmetry.space_group_name_H-M   'P 1'
#
loop_
_entity.id
_entity.type
_entity.pdbx_description
1 polymer ?
#
loop_
_entity_poly.entity_id
_entity_poly.type
_entity_poly.pdbx_seq_one_letter_code
_entity_poly.pdbx_strand_id
1 'polypeptide(L)'
;MVNLRVQIKPVPIWLCVVLVASYIVAGTFLFKRWEGWAYLDAAYFCFITLTTIGFGDFVPAQGGGGSTAAVHSIALCSLYLLFGIALLAMAFNLVQEEVRANVAALATKLGIIKPQRDPDDPATDSDTDR
;
A
#
# COMPACT_ATOMS: atom_id res chain seq x y z
N MET A 1 10.12 -3.90 -34.01
CA MET A 1 11.00 -4.11 -32.85
C MET A 1 11.11 -2.81 -32.08
N VAL A 2 10.05 -2.42 -31.35
CA VAL A 2 10.05 -1.20 -30.53
C VAL A 2 10.42 -1.63 -29.12
N ASN A 3 11.70 -1.55 -28.78
CA ASN A 3 12.14 -1.65 -27.40
C ASN A 3 11.70 -0.38 -26.67
N LEU A 4 10.45 -0.37 -26.20
CA LEU A 4 10.04 0.53 -25.13
C LEU A 4 10.85 0.11 -23.91
N ARG A 5 12.01 0.73 -23.70
CA ARG A 5 12.64 0.76 -22.39
C ARG A 5 11.69 1.54 -21.50
N VAL A 6 10.74 0.82 -20.89
CA VAL A 6 9.91 1.35 -19.82
C VAL A 6 10.90 1.73 -18.73
N GLN A 7 11.26 3.02 -18.71
CA GLN A 7 12.09 3.60 -17.68
C GLN A 7 11.18 3.67 -16.44
N ILE A 8 11.01 2.54 -15.74
CA ILE A 8 10.35 2.49 -14.44
C ILE A 8 11.25 3.31 -13.53
N LYS A 9 10.91 4.60 -13.35
CA LYS A 9 11.52 5.39 -12.29
C LYS A 9 11.09 4.75 -10.97
N PRO A 10 12.01 4.44 -10.04
CA PRO A 10 11.64 3.94 -8.73
C PRO A 10 10.66 4.92 -8.11
N VAL A 11 9.47 4.44 -7.73
CA VAL A 11 8.48 5.28 -7.08
C VAL A 11 8.98 5.53 -5.66
N PRO A 12 9.33 6.78 -5.30
CA PRO A 12 9.89 7.04 -3.98
C PRO A 12 8.91 6.64 -2.90
N ILE A 13 9.38 5.90 -1.89
CA ILE A 13 8.58 5.42 -0.75
C ILE A 13 7.80 6.57 -0.08
N TRP A 14 8.40 7.76 -0.03
CA TRP A 14 7.74 8.94 0.54
C TRP A 14 6.43 9.30 -0.17
N LEU A 15 6.30 9.08 -1.48
CA LEU A 15 5.03 9.28 -2.18
C LEU A 15 3.95 8.33 -1.67
N CYS A 16 4.28 7.06 -1.42
CA CYS A 16 3.33 6.10 -0.86
C CYS A 16 2.85 6.53 0.52
N VAL A 17 3.77 6.99 1.37
CA VAL A 17 3.47 7.48 2.72
C VAL A 17 2.56 8.72 2.66
N VAL A 18 2.91 9.69 1.81
CA VAL A 18 2.09 10.91 1.62
C VAL A 18 0.71 10.57 1.08
N LEU A 19 0.62 9.62 0.15
CA LEU A 19 -0.64 9.19 -0.44
C LEU A 19 -1.55 8.56 0.61
N VAL A 20 -1.05 7.63 1.42
CA VAL A 20 -1.81 7.03 2.54
C VAL A 20 -2.19 8.07 3.59
N ALA A 21 -1.26 8.96 3.96
CA ALA A 21 -1.53 10.02 4.94
C ALA A 21 -2.62 10.99 4.45
N SER A 22 -2.55 11.41 3.18
CA SER A 22 -3.57 12.28 2.58
C SER A 22 -4.95 11.62 2.54
N TYR A 23 -4.98 10.29 2.33
CA TYR A 23 -6.21 9.50 2.35
C TYR A 23 -6.84 9.43 3.75
N ILE A 24 -6.03 9.22 4.79
CA ILE A 24 -6.48 9.26 6.20
C ILE A 24 -7.03 10.65 6.55
N VAL A 25 -6.34 11.72 6.15
CA VAL A 25 -6.79 13.09 6.40
C VAL A 25 -8.12 13.35 5.70
N ALA A 26 -8.28 12.94 4.45
CA ALA A 26 -9.56 13.05 3.73
C ALA A 26 -10.70 12.29 4.44
N GLY A 27 -10.44 11.05 4.88
CA GLY A 27 -11.38 10.28 5.69
C GLY A 27 -11.77 11.00 6.99
N THR A 28 -10.79 11.56 7.69
CA THR A 28 -10.99 12.32 8.94
C THR A 28 -12.00 13.45 8.74
N PHE A 29 -11.81 14.27 7.69
CA PHE A 29 -12.74 15.36 7.38
C PHE A 29 -14.14 14.86 7.02
N LEU A 30 -14.24 13.74 6.29
CA LEU A 30 -15.50 13.13 5.89
C LEU A 30 -16.29 12.63 7.11
N PHE A 31 -15.68 11.79 7.95
CA PHE A 31 -16.34 11.22 9.13
C PHE A 31 -16.63 12.27 10.21
N LYS A 32 -15.73 13.23 10.43
CA LYS A 32 -15.99 14.37 11.32
C LYS A 32 -17.23 15.17 10.90
N ARG A 33 -17.45 15.36 9.59
CA ARG A 33 -18.59 16.15 9.07
C ARG A 33 -19.92 15.40 9.16
N TRP A 34 -19.88 14.06 9.14
CA TRP A 34 -21.05 13.20 9.10
C TRP A 34 -21.47 12.68 10.47
N GLU A 35 -20.51 12.15 11.24
CA GLU A 35 -20.75 11.59 12.58
C GLU A 35 -20.58 12.64 13.69
N GLY A 36 -20.03 13.82 13.36
CA GLY A 36 -19.83 14.90 14.34
C GLY A 36 -18.71 14.63 15.35
N TRP A 37 -17.87 13.63 15.11
CA TRP A 37 -16.74 13.28 15.98
C TRP A 37 -15.68 14.38 16.05
N ALA A 38 -14.87 14.37 17.11
CA ALA A 38 -13.69 15.20 17.16
C ALA A 38 -12.69 14.80 16.06
N TYR A 39 -11.83 15.73 15.64
CA TYR A 39 -10.83 15.45 14.60
C TYR A 39 -9.89 14.30 14.97
N LEU A 40 -9.51 14.19 16.24
CA LEU A 40 -8.65 13.11 16.72
C LEU A 40 -9.36 11.75 16.68
N ASP A 41 -10.63 11.69 17.10
CA ASP A 41 -11.42 10.46 17.10
C ASP A 41 -11.68 9.97 15.67
N ALA A 42 -12.01 10.89 14.76
CA ALA A 42 -12.19 10.57 13.34
C ALA A 42 -10.88 10.11 12.68
N ALA A 43 -9.74 10.75 12.99
CA ALA A 43 -8.44 10.33 12.48
C ALA A 43 -8.02 8.97 13.05
N TYR A 44 -8.26 8.75 14.34
CA TYR A 44 -8.06 7.48 15.01
C TYR A 44 -8.86 6.37 14.33
N PHE A 45 -10.17 6.58 14.13
CA PHE A 45 -11.05 5.66 13.41
C PHE A 45 -10.51 5.35 12.00
N CYS A 46 -10.14 6.36 11.22
CA CYS A 46 -9.60 6.18 9.88
C CYS A 46 -8.31 5.36 9.88
N PHE A 47 -7.41 5.62 10.85
CA PHE A 47 -6.15 4.90 10.98
C PHE A 47 -6.38 3.43 11.36
N ILE A 48 -7.08 3.13 12.46
CA ILE A 48 -7.28 1.75 12.94
C ILE A 48 -8.04 0.88 11.94
N THR A 49 -8.95 1.51 11.18
CA THR A 49 -9.76 0.86 10.15
C THR A 49 -8.89 0.49 8.95
N LEU A 50 -8.01 1.39 8.51
CA LEU A 50 -7.08 1.12 7.40
C LEU A 50 -5.96 0.16 7.78
N THR A 51 -5.42 0.27 9.00
CA THR A 51 -4.43 -0.68 9.50
C THR A 51 -5.03 -2.04 9.86
N THR A 52 -6.35 -2.23 9.64
CA THR A 52 -7.09 -3.46 9.95
C THR A 52 -6.99 -3.90 11.42
N ILE A 53 -6.67 -2.96 12.32
CA ILE A 53 -6.66 -3.22 13.78
C ILE A 53 -8.11 -3.35 14.26
N GLY A 54 -8.96 -2.39 13.87
CA GLY A 54 -10.42 -2.50 13.98
C GLY A 54 -10.96 -2.78 15.39
N PHE A 55 -10.60 -1.97 16.39
CA PHE A 55 -11.10 -2.15 17.76
C PHE A 55 -12.63 -2.08 17.88
N GLY A 56 -13.30 -1.32 17.00
CA GLY A 56 -14.76 -1.22 16.95
C GLY A 56 -15.37 -0.33 18.05
N ASP A 57 -14.56 0.49 18.69
CA ASP A 57 -14.97 1.49 19.69
C ASP A 57 -15.63 2.73 19.06
N PHE A 58 -15.19 3.11 17.86
CA PHE A 58 -15.85 4.09 17.00
C PHE A 58 -16.40 3.40 15.76
N VAL A 59 -17.71 3.47 15.57
CA VAL A 59 -18.39 2.93 14.38
C VAL A 59 -19.39 3.95 13.83
N PRO A 60 -19.43 4.17 12.51
CA PRO A 60 -20.43 5.05 11.91
C PRO A 60 -21.85 4.58 12.23
N ALA A 61 -22.79 5.51 12.28
CA ALA A 61 -24.20 5.29 12.65
C ALA A 61 -24.49 4.98 14.14
N GLN A 62 -23.52 5.15 15.05
CA GLN A 62 -23.73 4.89 16.48
C GLN A 62 -24.64 5.94 17.16
N GLY A 63 -24.75 7.15 16.60
CA GLY A 63 -25.47 8.29 17.20
C GLY A 63 -27.00 8.29 17.11
N GLY A 64 -27.64 7.21 16.66
CA GLY A 64 -29.11 7.09 16.68
C GLY A 64 -29.86 8.01 15.69
N GLY A 65 -29.16 8.58 14.69
CA GLY A 65 -29.82 9.27 13.58
C GLY A 65 -30.77 8.31 12.85
N GLY A 66 -31.92 8.82 12.39
CA GLY A 66 -32.97 8.00 11.77
C GLY A 66 -32.44 7.03 10.71
N SER A 67 -33.17 5.95 10.46
CA SER A 67 -32.76 4.78 9.64
C SER A 67 -32.02 5.13 8.32
N THR A 68 -32.41 6.22 7.65
CA THR A 68 -31.77 6.68 6.40
C THR A 68 -30.37 7.27 6.57
N ALA A 69 -30.11 8.00 7.67
CA ALA A 69 -28.79 8.58 7.95
C ALA A 69 -27.77 7.49 8.31
N ALA A 70 -28.21 6.51 9.10
CA ALA A 70 -27.41 5.34 9.47
C ALA A 70 -26.94 4.55 8.23
N VAL A 71 -27.86 4.27 7.30
CA VAL A 71 -27.53 3.56 6.04
C VAL A 71 -26.52 4.34 5.22
N HIS A 72 -26.65 5.68 5.16
CA HIS A 72 -25.72 6.49 4.38
C HIS A 72 -24.31 6.50 4.97
N SER A 73 -24.18 6.62 6.29
CA SER A 73 -22.89 6.55 6.99
C SER A 73 -22.20 5.20 6.80
N ILE A 74 -22.95 4.09 6.90
CA ILE A 74 -22.42 2.74 6.69
C ILE A 74 -21.98 2.56 5.22
N ALA A 75 -22.77 3.06 4.27
CA ALA A 75 -22.42 3.02 2.85
C ALA A 75 -21.13 3.79 2.56
N LEU A 76 -20.96 4.99 3.13
CA LEU A 76 -19.72 5.76 3.01
C LEU A 76 -18.53 5.03 3.65
N CYS A 77 -18.74 4.42 4.82
CA CYS A 77 -17.71 3.63 5.49
C CYS A 77 -17.24 2.47 4.63
N SER A 78 -18.18 1.72 4.05
CA SER A 78 -17.89 0.61 3.15
C SER A 78 -17.11 1.09 1.91
N LEU A 79 -17.55 2.20 1.30
CA LEU A 79 -16.87 2.77 0.14
C LEU A 79 -15.45 3.25 0.48
N TYR A 80 -15.28 3.93 1.61
CA TYR A 80 -13.98 4.33 2.13
C TYR A 80 -13.08 3.11 2.36
N LEU A 81 -13.58 2.08 3.04
CA LEU A 81 -12.81 0.86 3.27
C LEU A 81 -12.37 0.20 1.96
N LEU A 82 -13.27 0.08 0.99
CA LEU A 82 -12.97 -0.51 -0.32
C LEU A 82 -11.84 0.22 -1.05
N PHE A 83 -11.90 1.55 -1.11
CA PHE A 83 -10.83 2.34 -1.72
C PHE A 83 -9.54 2.31 -0.89
N GLY A 84 -9.67 2.33 0.43
CA GLY A 84 -8.56 2.30 1.37
C GLY A 84 -7.72 1.03 1.27
N ILE A 85 -8.36 -0.14 1.22
CA ILE A 85 -7.64 -1.42 1.05
C ILE A 85 -6.99 -1.54 -0.33
N ALA A 86 -7.63 -1.03 -1.39
CA ALA A 86 -7.05 -1.03 -2.73
C ALA A 86 -5.81 -0.14 -2.81
N LEU A 87 -5.88 1.04 -2.19
CA LEU A 87 -4.78 1.98 -2.07
C LEU A 87 -3.63 1.40 -1.25
N LEU A 88 -3.94 0.77 -0.11
CA LEU A 88 -2.94 0.08 0.71
C LEU A 88 -2.28 -1.07 -0.06
N ALA A 89 -3.04 -1.89 -0.79
CA ALA A 89 -2.48 -2.96 -1.61
C ALA A 89 -1.51 -2.42 -2.67
N MET A 90 -1.89 -1.34 -3.36
CA MET A 90 -1.01 -0.66 -4.31
C MET A 90 0.25 -0.12 -3.63
N ALA A 91 0.11 0.55 -2.49
CA ALA A 91 1.24 1.08 -1.73
C ALA A 91 2.19 -0.03 -1.26
N PHE A 92 1.66 -1.16 -0.78
CA PHE A 92 2.47 -2.31 -0.40
C PHE A 92 3.21 -2.92 -1.59
N ASN A 93 2.59 -2.99 -2.76
CA ASN A 93 3.27 -3.47 -3.97
C ASN A 93 4.44 -2.55 -4.34
N LEU A 94 4.24 -1.23 -4.33
CA LEU A 94 5.30 -0.26 -4.63
C LEU A 94 6.45 -0.31 -3.61
N VAL A 95 6.14 -0.43 -2.32
CA VAL A 95 7.17 -0.58 -1.29
C VAL A 95 7.95 -1.87 -1.47
N GLN A 96 7.28 -2.98 -1.81
CA GLN A 96 7.95 -4.25 -2.08
C GLN A 96 8.90 -4.17 -3.29
N GLU A 97 8.49 -3.50 -4.37
CA GLU A 97 9.33 -3.26 -5.55
C GLU A 97 10.60 -2.47 -5.18
N GLU A 98 10.46 -1.38 -4.43
CA GLU A 98 11.58 -0.55 -4.00
C GLU A 98 12.51 -1.30 -3.03
N VAL A 99 11.97 -2.06 -2.08
CA VAL A 99 12.76 -2.87 -1.15
C VAL A 99 13.56 -3.92 -1.92
N ARG A 100 12.96 -4.60 -2.90
CA ARG A 100 13.68 -5.55 -3.76
C ARG A 100 14.79 -4.88 -4.54
N ALA A 101 14.54 -3.69 -5.10
CA ALA A 101 15.55 -2.92 -5.82
C ALA A 101 16.72 -2.50 -4.91
N ASN A 102 16.43 -1.99 -3.71
CA ASN A 102 17.44 -1.60 -2.74
C ASN A 102 18.24 -2.79 -2.21
N VAL A 103 17.58 -3.92 -1.92
CA VAL A 103 18.27 -5.16 -1.51
C VAL A 103 19.17 -5.67 -2.62
N ALA A 104 18.74 -5.67 -3.89
CA ALA A 104 19.57 -6.07 -5.02
C ALA A 104 20.79 -5.14 -5.21
N ALA A 105 20.60 -3.82 -5.05
CA ALA A 105 21.68 -2.84 -5.13
C ALA A 105 22.71 -3.03 -3.99
N LEU A 106 22.24 -3.31 -2.77
CA LEU A 106 23.08 -3.60 -1.61
C LEU A 106 23.82 -4.92 -1.77
N ALA A 107 23.16 -5.97 -2.23
CA ALA A 107 23.77 -7.29 -2.42
C ALA A 107 24.87 -7.26 -3.50
N THR A 108 24.70 -6.42 -4.54
CA THR A 108 25.73 -6.17 -5.56
C THR A 108 26.91 -5.36 -4.97
N LYS A 109 26.63 -4.33 -4.15
CA LYS A 109 27.69 -3.55 -3.47
C LYS A 109 28.47 -4.37 -2.44
N LEU A 110 27.82 -5.33 -1.79
CA LEU A 110 28.42 -6.22 -0.79
C LEU A 110 29.13 -7.42 -1.41
N GLY A 111 29.06 -7.62 -2.74
CA GLY A 111 29.75 -8.70 -3.43
C GLY A 111 29.23 -10.11 -3.11
N ILE A 112 28.03 -10.23 -2.53
CA ILE A 112 27.45 -11.52 -2.09
C ILE A 112 26.83 -12.28 -3.27
N ILE A 113 26.41 -11.60 -4.35
CA ILE A 113 25.82 -12.23 -5.52
C ILE A 113 26.88 -12.43 -6.60
N LYS A 114 27.30 -13.68 -6.80
CA LYS A 114 27.95 -14.13 -8.03
C LYS A 114 26.86 -14.15 -9.13
N PRO A 115 27.13 -13.66 -10.36
CA PRO A 115 26.13 -13.68 -11.43
C PRO A 115 25.60 -15.11 -11.60
N GLN A 116 24.28 -15.24 -11.66
CA GLN A 116 23.64 -16.52 -11.95
C GLN A 116 24.13 -16.97 -13.33
N ARG A 117 24.85 -18.11 -13.38
CA ARG A 117 25.19 -18.81 -14.63
C ARG A 117 23.88 -19.13 -15.33
N ASP A 118 23.68 -18.57 -16.52
CA ASP A 118 22.60 -19.00 -17.42
C ASP A 118 22.80 -20.49 -17.71
N PRO A 119 21.76 -21.33 -17.56
CA PRO A 119 21.84 -22.74 -17.95
C PRO A 119 22.04 -22.95 -19.47
N ASP A 120 21.97 -21.88 -20.26
CA ASP A 120 22.25 -21.86 -21.71
C ASP A 120 23.68 -21.36 -22.05
N ASP A 121 24.59 -21.25 -21.07
CA ASP A 121 26.00 -20.93 -21.30
C ASP A 121 26.72 -22.10 -22.02
N PRO A 122 27.14 -21.94 -23.30
CA PRO A 122 27.73 -23.00 -24.13
C PRO A 122 29.11 -23.48 -23.63
N ALA A 123 29.65 -22.90 -22.55
CA ALA A 123 30.87 -23.37 -21.91
C ALA A 123 30.70 -24.67 -21.09
N THR A 124 29.51 -25.26 -21.05
CA THR A 124 29.21 -26.43 -20.20
C THR A 124 29.57 -27.78 -20.85
N ASP A 125 29.75 -27.83 -22.18
CA ASP A 125 30.00 -29.10 -22.89
C ASP A 125 31.50 -29.44 -23.07
N SER A 126 32.43 -28.55 -22.70
CA SER A 126 33.87 -28.80 -22.91
C SER A 126 34.61 -29.45 -21.75
N ASP A 127 33.98 -29.60 -20.58
CA ASP A 127 34.64 -30.08 -19.35
C ASP A 127 34.21 -31.49 -18.89
N THR A 128 33.49 -32.25 -19.73
CA THR A 128 33.07 -33.63 -19.37
C THR A 128 33.99 -34.73 -19.93
N ASP A 129 35.00 -34.40 -20.73
CA ASP A 129 36.02 -35.36 -21.21
C ASP A 129 37.41 -35.03 -20.65
N ARG A 130 37.63 -35.33 -19.37
CA ARG A 130 38.99 -35.55 -18.84
C ARG A 130 39.03 -36.49 -17.64
#